data_AF-A0A7G8GS70-F1
#
_entry.id   AF-A0A7G8GS70-F1
#
_cell.length_a   1.000
_cell.length_b   1.000
_cell.length_c   1.000
_cell.angle_alpha   90.00
_cell.angle_beta   90.00
_cell.angle_gamma   90.00
#
_symmetry.space_group_name_H-M   'P 1'
#
loop_
_entity.id
_entity.type
_entity.pdbx_description
1 polymer ?
#
loop_
_entity_poly.entity_id
_entity_poly.type
_entity_poly.pdbx_seq_one_letter_code
_entity_poly.pdbx_strand_id
1 'polypeptide(L)' 'MESDLTAIVISSVFLGVGFVIAKFFPEAALLAAVFLVGLAILNVALVLVA' A
#
# COMPACT_ATOMS: atom_id res chain seq x y z
N MET A 1 -5.14 -11.30 19.79
CA MET A 1 -4.32 -12.50 19.48
C MET A 1 -4.72 -13.14 18.15
N GLU A 2 -5.93 -13.67 17.96
CA GLU A 2 -6.35 -14.19 16.64
C GLU A 2 -6.44 -13.09 15.56
N SER A 3 -7.00 -11.92 15.86
CA SER A 3 -7.07 -10.77 14.93
C SER A 3 -5.70 -10.31 14.44
N ASP A 4 -4.70 -10.37 15.32
CA ASP A 4 -3.35 -9.88 15.06
C ASP A 4 -2.62 -10.84 14.12
N LEU A 5 -2.82 -12.15 14.31
CA LEU A 5 -2.29 -13.17 13.42
C LEU A 5 -2.90 -13.06 12.02
N THR A 6 -4.22 -12.88 11.93
CA THR A 6 -4.89 -12.66 10.63
C THR A 6 -4.39 -11.40 9.94
N ALA A 7 -4.21 -10.29 10.67
CA ALA A 7 -3.66 -9.06 10.11
C ALA A 7 -2.24 -9.25 9.58
N ILE A 8 -1.37 -9.94 10.33
CA ILE A 8 0.02 -10.22 9.92
C ILE A 8 0.06 -11.10 8.67
N VAL A 9 -0.76 -12.16 8.61
CA VAL A 9 -0.84 -13.04 7.43
C VAL A 9 -1.32 -12.26 6.21
N ILE A 10 -2.34 -11.42 6.36
CA ILE A 10 -2.85 -10.59 5.26
C ILE A 10 -1.78 -9.58 4.79
N SER A 11 -1.13 -8.87 5.72
CA SER A 11 -0.09 -7.89 5.40
C SER A 11 1.11 -8.52 4.70
N SER A 12 1.53 -9.71 5.13
CA SER A 12 2.65 -10.43 4.50
C SER A 12 2.32 -10.90 3.07
N VAL A 13 1.08 -11.33 2.81
CA VAL A 13 0.61 -11.65 1.44
C VAL A 13 0.63 -10.41 0.56
N PHE A 14 0.11 -9.27 1.03
CA PHE A 14 0.11 -8.02 0.26
C PHE A 14 1.53 -7.53 -0.05
N LEU A 15 2.46 -7.63 0.91
CA LEU A 15 3.87 -7.33 0.68
C LEU A 15 4.49 -8.24 -0.39
N GLY A 16 4.24 -9.54 -0.32
CA GLY A 16 4.73 -10.52 -1.30
C GLY A 16 4.21 -10.25 -2.71
N VAL A 17 2.91 -10.00 -2.85
CA VAL A 17 2.28 -9.68 -4.14
C VAL A 17 2.80 -8.35 -4.68
N GLY A 18 2.91 -7.32 -3.85
CA GLY A 18 3.47 -6.02 -4.23
C GLY A 18 4.90 -6.15 -4.74
N PHE A 19 5.73 -6.96 -4.08
CA PHE A 19 7.09 -7.24 -4.52
C PHE A 19 7.14 -7.95 -5.88
N VAL A 20 6.30 -8.97 -6.09
CA VAL A 20 6.21 -9.69 -7.36
C VAL A 20 5.80 -8.74 -8.49
N ILE A 21 4.76 -7.92 -8.28
CA ILE A 21 4.29 -6.96 -9.29
C ILE A 21 5.40 -5.94 -9.61
N ALA A 22 6.08 -5.40 -8.59
CA ALA A 22 7.19 -4.47 -8.79
C ALA A 22 8.36 -5.08 -9.57
N LYS A 23 8.60 -6.39 -9.43
CA LYS A 23 9.65 -7.10 -10.17
C LYS A 23 9.33 -7.26 -11.66
N PHE A 24 8.07 -7.57 -12.00
CA PHE A 24 7.66 -7.87 -13.38
C PHE A 24 7.10 -6.67 -14.15
N PHE A 25 6.59 -5.66 -13.45
CA PHE A 25 5.97 -4.45 -14.01
C PHE A 25 6.43 -3.18 -13.26
N PRO A 26 7.73 -2.85 -13.32
CA PRO A 26 8.31 -1.79 -12.49
C PRO A 26 7.70 -0.41 -12.77
N GLU A 27 7.36 -0.09 -14.01
CA GLU A 27 6.79 1.20 -14.39
C GLU A 27 5.37 1.37 -13.86
N ALA A 28 4.54 0.31 -13.96
CA ALA A 28 3.18 0.31 -13.43
C ALA A 28 3.19 0.34 -11.90
N ALA A 29 4.11 -0.38 -11.26
CA ALA A 29 4.27 -0.37 -9.81
C ALA A 29 4.75 1.01 -9.31
N LEU A 30 5.66 1.66 -10.02
CA LEU A 30 6.11 3.02 -9.69
C LEU A 30 4.97 4.03 -9.80
N LEU A 31 4.19 3.97 -10.88
CA LEU A 31 3.03 4.84 -11.07
C LEU A 31 1.99 4.63 -9.95
N ALA A 32 1.68 3.38 -9.63
CA ALA A 32 0.77 3.05 -8.54
C ALA A 32 1.30 3.53 -7.18
N ALA A 33 2.58 3.36 -6.90
CA ALA A 33 3.19 3.83 -5.66
C ALA A 33 3.10 5.37 -5.53
N VAL A 34 3.45 6.11 -6.58
CA VAL A 34 3.35 7.58 -6.59
C VAL A 34 1.91 8.03 -6.39
N PHE A 35 0.95 7.38 -7.07
CA PHE A 35 -0.47 7.69 -6.92
C PHE A 35 -0.97 7.44 -5.50
N LEU A 36 -0.66 6.26 -4.92
CA LEU A 36 -1.10 5.90 -3.57
C LEU A 36 -0.48 6.81 -2.50
N VAL A 37 0.78 7.18 -2.64
CA VAL A 37 1.44 8.15 -1.74
C VAL A 37 0.77 9.53 -1.85
N GLY A 38 0.54 10.01 -3.07
CA GLY A 38 -0.16 11.29 -3.29
C GLY A 38 -1.57 11.29 -2.71
N LEU A 39 -2.32 10.21 -2.91
CA LEU A 39 -3.66 10.02 -2.35
C LEU A 39 -3.64 9.98 -0.82
N ALA A 40 -2.66 9.29 -0.22
CA ALA A 40 -2.51 9.26 1.23
C ALA A 40 -2.24 10.66 1.80
N ILE A 41 -1.31 11.42 1.19
CA ILE A 41 -1.01 12.80 1.59
C ILE A 41 -2.26 13.68 1.48
N LEU A 42 -2.99 13.59 0.37
CA LEU A 42 -4.23 14.33 0.18
C LEU A 42 -5.26 14.02 1.27
N ASN A 43 -5.46 12.74 1.59
CA ASN A 43 -6.39 12.34 2.66
C ASN A 43 -5.96 12.92 4.01
N VAL A 44 -4.67 12.86 4.36
CA VAL A 44 -4.16 13.46 5.60
C VAL A 44 -4.39 14.97 5.61
N ALA A 45 -4.08 15.66 4.51
CA ALA A 45 -4.29 17.11 4.40
C ALA A 45 -5.77 17.48 4.55
N LEU A 46 -6.68 16.73 3.93
CA LEU A 46 -8.12 16.93 4.08
C LEU A 46 -8.59 16.72 5.52
N VAL A 47 -8.08 15.70 6.21
CA VAL A 47 -8.39 15.46 7.63
C VAL A 47 -7.89 16.59 8.54
N LEU A 48 -6.75 17.22 8.20
CA LEU A 48 -6.19 18.32 9.00
C LEU A 48 -6.86 19.68 8.75
N VAL A 49 -7.50 19.85 7.59
CA VAL A 49 -8.21 21.09 7.21
C VAL A 49 -9.69 21.04 7.55
N ALA A 50 -10.29 19.85 7.60
CA ALA A 50 -11.69 19.61 8.00
C ALA A 50 -11.91 19.79 9.50
#